data_AF-A0A6J4BXS2-F1
#
_entry.id   AF-A0A6J4BXS2-F1
#
_cell.length_a   1.000
_cell.length_b   1.000
_cell.length_c   1.000
_cell.angle_alpha   90.00
_cell.angle_beta   90.00
_cell.angle_gamma   90.00
#
_symmetry.space_group_name_H-M   'P 1'
#
loop_
_entity.id
_entity.type
_entity.pdbx_description
1 polymer ?
#
loop_
_entity_poly.entity_id
_entity_poly.type
_entity_poly.pdbx_seq_one_letter_code
_entity_poly.pdbx_strand_id
1 'polypeptide(L)'
;MHAFAVGDVWGVGGATARKLTDLGIHTAGALRDMPMKQARAVGTVVLERLVAELRGVPSNAVESVEPRRKGMAVTRSFGTPICDFERMMGALSQYALRAGEKLRSHGLVSARLTAFFHTNKHKPDRPQYGASRMVTLHPMTNDSLELIAAARRGAEKAWRDGYAYTKAGIMLDDLLPEDERPRTLFEEDTAKRDRLMGALDAINARFGTWTAVTASQGFKREWKMRSEMRSPAWTTDIAQVPTVRA
;
A
#
# COMPACT_ATOMS: atom_id res chain seq x y z
N MET A 1 16.26 16.90 26.91
CA MET A 1 15.56 17.16 25.63
C MET A 1 16.12 18.33 24.82
N HIS A 2 16.88 19.27 25.38
CA HIS A 2 17.35 20.46 24.64
C HIS A 2 18.40 20.19 23.52
N ALA A 3 19.03 19.01 23.50
CA ALA A 3 20.15 18.70 22.61
C ALA A 3 19.83 17.78 21.42
N PHE A 4 18.63 17.17 21.38
CA PHE A 4 18.28 16.27 20.28
C PHE A 4 17.86 17.06 19.05
N ALA A 5 18.31 16.63 17.86
CA ALA A 5 17.88 17.24 16.62
C ALA A 5 16.38 17.06 16.44
N VAL A 6 15.72 18.06 15.86
CA VAL A 6 14.26 18.03 15.65
C VAL A 6 13.82 16.85 14.79
N GLY A 7 14.69 16.38 13.89
CA GLY A 7 14.44 15.22 13.04
C GLY A 7 14.50 13.86 13.76
N ASP A 8 15.04 13.81 14.98
CA ASP A 8 15.10 12.59 15.79
C ASP A 8 13.84 12.41 16.65
N VAL A 9 12.95 13.42 16.67
CA VAL A 9 11.69 13.35 17.41
C VAL A 9 10.70 12.48 16.64
N TRP A 10 10.06 11.54 17.34
CA TRP A 10 9.04 10.67 16.75
C TRP A 10 7.92 11.50 16.11
N GLY A 11 7.40 11.04 14.97
CA GLY A 11 6.37 11.78 14.22
C GLY A 11 6.89 12.97 13.41
N VAL A 12 8.15 13.40 13.56
CA VAL A 12 8.78 14.41 12.70
C VAL A 12 9.49 13.75 11.53
N GLY A 13 8.81 13.61 10.40
CA GLY A 13 9.43 13.16 9.15
C GLY A 13 10.31 14.23 8.50
N GLY A 14 11.19 13.83 7.57
CA GLY A 14 12.17 14.74 6.93
C GLY A 14 11.57 15.94 6.17
N ALA A 15 10.29 15.90 5.79
CA ALA A 15 9.60 17.07 5.25
C ALA A 15 9.21 18.08 6.36
N THR A 16 8.70 17.59 7.48
CA THR A 16 8.37 18.41 8.66
C THR A 16 9.63 18.97 9.30
N ALA A 17 10.70 18.16 9.41
CA ALA A 17 12.00 18.60 9.92
C ALA A 17 12.59 19.77 9.12
N ARG A 18 12.43 19.77 7.78
CA ARG A 18 12.83 20.89 6.92
C ARG A 18 12.03 22.14 7.23
N LYS A 19 10.69 22.06 7.26
CA LYS A 19 9.83 23.20 7.62
C LYS A 19 10.17 23.80 8.99
N LEU A 20 10.52 22.97 9.96
CA LEU A 20 10.91 23.40 11.30
C LEU A 20 12.28 24.08 11.29
N THR A 21 13.25 23.48 10.59
CA THR A 21 14.59 24.07 10.36
C THR A 21 14.48 25.43 9.67
N ASP A 22 13.61 25.58 8.66
CA ASP A 22 13.37 26.85 7.96
C ASP A 22 12.80 27.94 8.87
N LEU A 23 12.17 27.55 9.98
CA LEU A 23 11.67 28.43 11.04
C LEU A 23 12.67 28.63 12.19
N GLY A 24 13.91 28.15 12.06
CA GLY A 24 14.94 28.22 13.09
C GLY A 24 14.79 27.20 14.22
N ILE A 25 13.87 26.23 14.09
CA ILE A 25 13.60 25.21 15.10
C ILE A 25 14.45 23.97 14.78
N HIS A 26 15.62 23.88 15.40
CA HIS A 26 16.58 22.80 15.13
C HIS A 26 16.59 21.69 16.19
N THR A 27 16.03 21.93 17.37
CA THR A 27 16.10 20.99 18.49
C THR A 27 14.72 20.60 19.01
N ALA A 28 14.63 19.44 19.66
CA ALA A 28 13.42 18.98 20.33
C ALA A 28 12.95 19.97 21.42
N GLY A 29 13.88 20.65 22.10
CA GLY A 29 13.56 21.72 23.06
C GLY A 29 12.91 22.93 22.39
N ALA A 30 13.46 23.40 21.27
CA ALA A 30 12.85 24.50 20.51
C ALA A 30 11.47 24.12 19.97
N LEU A 31 11.28 22.86 19.54
CA LEU A 31 9.98 22.36 19.11
C LEU A 31 8.97 22.33 20.28
N ARG A 32 9.38 21.86 21.47
CA ARG A 32 8.55 21.90 22.68
C ARG A 32 8.09 23.33 23.00
N ASP A 33 8.96 24.31 22.84
CA ASP A 33 8.68 25.70 23.21
C ASP A 33 7.88 26.47 22.13
N MET A 34 7.70 25.86 20.95
CA MET A 34 6.92 26.42 19.84
C MET A 34 5.44 26.67 20.22
N PRO A 35 4.86 27.85 19.91
CA PRO A 35 3.44 28.10 20.14
C PRO A 35 2.53 27.07 19.44
N MET A 36 1.53 26.54 20.16
CA MET A 36 0.63 25.47 19.68
C MET A 36 -0.06 25.82 18.34
N LYS A 37 -0.53 27.06 18.19
CA LYS A 37 -1.14 27.55 16.94
C LYS A 37 -0.16 27.50 15.77
N GLN A 38 1.11 27.84 16.02
CA GLN A 38 2.15 27.78 15.00
C GLN A 38 2.48 26.33 14.65
N ALA A 39 2.58 25.43 15.66
CA ALA A 39 2.76 24.01 15.44
C ALA A 39 1.64 23.42 14.57
N ARG A 40 0.38 23.79 14.84
CA ARG A 40 -0.77 23.41 14.02
C ARG A 40 -0.67 23.94 12.59
N ALA A 41 -0.23 25.18 12.40
CA ALA A 41 -0.07 25.76 11.07
C ALA A 41 1.00 25.04 10.24
N VAL A 42 2.09 24.59 10.87
CA VAL A 42 3.23 23.95 10.18
C VAL A 42 2.96 22.47 9.88
N GLY A 43 2.39 21.75 10.84
CA GLY A 43 2.29 20.29 10.81
C GLY A 43 0.93 19.74 11.20
N THR A 44 -0.13 20.55 11.10
CA THR A 44 -1.52 20.20 11.42
C THR A 44 -1.73 19.82 12.89
N VAL A 45 -2.88 19.25 13.22
CA VAL A 45 -3.18 18.75 14.57
C VAL A 45 -2.15 17.72 15.05
N VAL A 46 -1.47 17.03 14.14
CA VAL A 46 -0.42 16.04 14.48
C VAL A 46 0.77 16.71 15.16
N LEU A 47 1.32 17.77 14.58
CA LEU A 47 2.46 18.48 15.17
C LEU A 47 2.05 19.25 16.43
N GLU A 48 0.84 19.78 16.47
CA GLU A 48 0.28 20.39 17.69
C GLU A 48 0.21 19.39 18.85
N ARG A 49 -0.32 18.18 18.60
CA ARG A 49 -0.36 17.09 19.60
C ARG A 49 1.03 16.67 20.04
N LEU A 50 1.99 16.59 19.11
CA LEU A 50 3.37 16.28 19.43
C LEU A 50 3.99 17.35 20.36
N VAL A 51 3.76 18.64 20.10
CA VAL A 51 4.23 19.72 20.98
C VAL A 51 3.59 19.64 22.36
N ALA A 52 2.29 19.34 22.43
CA ALA A 52 1.61 19.09 23.71
C ALA A 52 2.24 17.90 24.47
N GLU A 53 2.55 16.80 23.78
CA GLU A 53 3.23 15.64 24.39
C GLU A 53 4.63 15.97 24.90
N LEU A 54 5.42 16.74 24.13
CA LEU A 54 6.73 17.21 24.57
C LEU A 54 6.65 18.13 25.80
N ARG A 55 5.49 18.76 26.04
CA ARG A 55 5.17 19.53 27.25
C ARG A 55 4.59 18.69 28.39
N GLY A 56 4.51 17.38 28.20
CA GLY A 56 3.94 16.45 29.20
C GLY A 56 2.41 16.40 29.20
N VAL A 57 1.73 16.91 28.17
CA VAL A 57 0.28 16.77 28.01
C VAL A 57 -0.01 15.57 27.10
N PRO A 58 -0.54 14.45 27.65
CA PRO A 58 -0.86 13.28 26.85
C PRO A 58 -1.87 13.64 25.76
N SER A 59 -1.50 13.45 24.49
CA SER A 59 -2.32 13.91 23.35
C SER A 59 -2.62 12.83 22.32
N ASN A 60 -1.91 11.69 22.35
CA ASN A 60 -2.27 10.47 21.66
C ASN A 60 -2.72 9.42 22.69
N ALA A 61 -3.95 8.93 22.53
CA ALA A 61 -4.39 7.75 23.26
C ALA A 61 -3.72 6.51 22.64
N VAL A 62 -3.17 5.64 23.47
CA VAL A 62 -2.81 4.29 23.03
C VAL A 62 -4.12 3.56 22.76
N GLU A 63 -4.45 3.35 21.48
CA GLU A 63 -5.64 2.60 21.10
C GLU A 63 -5.43 1.13 21.48
N SER A 64 -6.26 0.63 22.41
CA SER A 64 -6.20 -0.75 22.89
C SER A 64 -6.92 -1.75 21.97
N VAL A 65 -7.74 -1.25 21.03
CA VAL A 65 -8.48 -2.04 20.06
C VAL A 65 -8.01 -1.66 18.67
N GLU A 66 -7.59 -2.64 17.88
CA GLU A 66 -7.17 -2.40 16.49
C GLU A 66 -8.37 -1.83 15.70
N PRO A 67 -8.24 -0.64 15.08
CA PRO A 67 -9.33 -0.03 14.34
C PRO A 67 -9.68 -0.87 13.11
N ARG A 68 -10.97 -0.85 12.73
CA ARG A 68 -11.44 -1.50 11.50
C ARG A 68 -10.60 -1.03 10.30
N ARG A 69 -10.15 -1.98 9.49
CA ARG A 69 -9.35 -1.69 8.28
C ARG A 69 -10.18 -0.86 7.31
N LYS A 70 -9.74 0.38 7.06
CA LYS A 70 -10.43 1.32 6.17
C LYS A 70 -10.14 1.09 4.69
N GLY A 71 -9.05 0.40 4.38
CA GLY A 71 -8.63 0.10 3.02
C GLY A 71 -7.47 -0.88 2.99
N MET A 72 -7.18 -1.38 1.79
CA MET A 72 -6.11 -2.35 1.54
C MET A 72 -5.42 -2.01 0.23
N ALA A 73 -4.07 -2.05 0.22
CA ALA A 73 -3.29 -1.85 -0.99
C ALA A 73 -2.37 -3.03 -1.28
N VAL A 74 -2.30 -3.38 -2.56
CA VAL A 74 -1.28 -4.29 -3.11
C VAL A 74 -0.57 -3.55 -4.23
N THR A 75 0.67 -3.13 -3.97
CA THR A 75 1.46 -2.33 -4.91
C THR A 75 2.92 -2.74 -4.88
N ARG A 76 3.61 -2.65 -6.02
CA ARG A 76 5.06 -2.81 -6.11
C ARG A 76 5.64 -1.83 -7.11
N SER A 77 6.87 -1.42 -6.85
CA SER A 77 7.72 -0.79 -7.86
C SER A 77 8.35 -1.87 -8.73
N PHE A 78 8.50 -1.59 -10.01
CA PHE A 78 9.07 -2.51 -10.98
C PHE A 78 10.59 -2.39 -11.03
N GLY A 79 11.28 -3.53 -11.18
CA GLY A 79 12.73 -3.54 -11.39
C GLY A 79 13.14 -2.95 -12.73
N THR A 80 12.32 -3.22 -13.75
CA THR A 80 12.41 -2.66 -15.10
C THR A 80 11.10 -1.92 -15.40
N PRO A 81 11.14 -0.68 -15.91
CA PRO A 81 9.91 0.03 -16.25
C PRO A 81 9.06 -0.73 -17.27
N ILE A 82 7.75 -0.69 -17.10
CA ILE A 82 6.77 -1.28 -18.03
C ILE A 82 6.33 -0.20 -19.01
N CYS A 83 6.37 -0.52 -20.30
CA CYS A 83 6.02 0.40 -21.39
C CYS A 83 4.86 -0.10 -22.27
N ASP A 84 4.36 -1.31 -22.02
CA ASP A 84 3.29 -1.94 -22.77
C ASP A 84 2.12 -2.34 -21.86
N PHE A 85 0.92 -2.29 -22.41
CA PHE A 85 -0.32 -2.50 -21.66
C PHE A 85 -0.42 -3.93 -21.13
N GLU A 86 -0.02 -4.93 -21.92
CA GLU A 86 -0.14 -6.35 -21.55
C GLU A 86 0.70 -6.70 -20.32
N ARG A 87 1.96 -6.22 -20.25
CA ARG A 87 2.78 -6.39 -19.04
C ARG A 87 2.21 -5.64 -17.84
N MET A 88 1.64 -4.45 -18.06
CA MET A 88 0.96 -3.71 -16.99
C MET A 88 -0.24 -4.50 -16.46
N MET A 89 -1.02 -5.10 -17.36
CA MET A 89 -2.18 -5.91 -17.01
C MET A 89 -1.77 -7.23 -16.33
N GLY A 90 -0.65 -7.83 -16.72
CA GLY A 90 -0.07 -8.97 -16.00
C GLY A 90 0.24 -8.62 -14.54
N ALA A 91 0.88 -7.46 -14.31
CA ALA A 91 1.18 -6.96 -12.97
C ALA A 91 -0.08 -6.61 -12.17
N LEU A 92 -1.04 -5.90 -12.75
CA LEU A 92 -2.29 -5.56 -12.08
C LEU A 92 -3.14 -6.80 -11.78
N SER A 93 -3.18 -7.79 -12.67
CA SER A 93 -3.87 -9.07 -12.44
C SER A 93 -3.26 -9.80 -11.24
N GLN A 94 -1.93 -9.81 -11.16
CA GLN A 94 -1.21 -10.36 -10.02
C GLN A 94 -1.65 -9.66 -8.72
N TYR A 95 -1.67 -8.32 -8.72
CA TYR A 95 -2.05 -7.56 -7.52
C TYR A 95 -3.51 -7.75 -7.13
N ALA A 96 -4.42 -7.87 -8.10
CA ALA A 96 -5.84 -8.12 -7.87
C ALA A 96 -6.07 -9.50 -7.26
N LEU A 97 -5.38 -10.52 -7.79
CA LEU A 97 -5.45 -11.88 -7.26
C LEU A 97 -5.06 -11.93 -5.79
N ARG A 98 -3.92 -11.31 -5.44
CA ARG A 98 -3.44 -11.22 -4.06
C ARG A 98 -4.30 -10.32 -3.18
N ALA A 99 -4.91 -9.28 -3.73
CA ALA A 99 -5.82 -8.43 -3.00
C ALA A 99 -7.08 -9.20 -2.59
N GLY A 100 -7.64 -10.03 -3.50
CA GLY A 100 -8.76 -10.92 -3.18
C GLY A 100 -8.42 -11.97 -2.12
N GLU A 101 -7.26 -12.64 -2.23
CA GLU A 101 -6.77 -13.58 -1.20
C GLU A 101 -6.67 -12.90 0.18
N LYS A 102 -6.15 -11.67 0.22
CA LYS A 102 -6.06 -10.92 1.47
C LYS A 102 -7.42 -10.51 2.03
N LEU A 103 -8.35 -10.07 1.18
CA LEU A 103 -9.72 -9.76 1.60
C LEU A 103 -10.35 -10.98 2.29
N ARG A 104 -10.29 -12.15 1.66
CA ARG A 104 -10.80 -13.40 2.22
C ARG A 104 -10.11 -13.80 3.51
N SER A 105 -8.78 -13.66 3.59
CA SER A 105 -8.03 -13.94 4.84
C SER A 105 -8.42 -13.06 6.02
N HIS A 106 -9.02 -11.90 5.75
CA HIS A 106 -9.51 -10.97 6.76
C HIS A 106 -11.05 -11.01 6.91
N GLY A 107 -11.76 -11.87 6.17
CA GLY A 107 -13.23 -11.94 6.17
C GLY A 107 -13.89 -10.66 5.63
N LEU A 108 -13.24 -9.97 4.70
CA LEU A 108 -13.69 -8.67 4.18
C LEU A 108 -14.14 -8.77 2.73
N VAL A 109 -15.03 -7.86 2.34
CA VAL A 109 -15.41 -7.53 0.95
C VAL A 109 -15.17 -6.06 0.65
N SER A 110 -15.03 -5.69 -0.62
CA SER A 110 -14.78 -4.30 -1.04
C SER A 110 -15.87 -3.77 -1.97
N ALA A 111 -16.28 -2.51 -1.79
CA ALA A 111 -17.16 -1.81 -2.74
C ALA A 111 -16.39 -1.01 -3.80
N ARG A 112 -15.08 -0.80 -3.62
CA ARG A 112 -14.28 0.02 -4.54
C ARG A 112 -12.94 -0.62 -4.84
N LEU A 113 -12.53 -0.52 -6.09
CA LEU A 113 -11.19 -0.87 -6.55
C LEU A 113 -10.60 0.30 -7.32
N THR A 114 -9.41 0.76 -6.91
CA THR A 114 -8.63 1.75 -7.64
C THR A 114 -7.38 1.09 -8.23
N ALA A 115 -7.30 1.02 -9.55
CA ALA A 115 -6.07 0.68 -10.26
C ALA A 115 -5.24 1.95 -10.48
N PHE A 116 -3.94 1.90 -10.17
CA PHE A 116 -3.05 3.03 -10.39
C PHE A 116 -1.68 2.61 -10.89
N PHE A 117 -1.03 3.50 -11.61
CA PHE A 117 0.34 3.36 -12.08
C PHE A 117 0.96 4.72 -12.41
N HIS A 118 2.29 4.83 -12.26
CA HIS A 118 2.99 6.08 -12.54
C HIS A 118 4.45 5.90 -12.94
N THR A 119 4.99 6.90 -13.63
CA THR A 119 6.41 7.06 -13.98
C THR A 119 7.25 7.43 -12.75
N ASN A 120 8.57 7.45 -12.93
CA ASN A 120 9.48 7.90 -11.88
C ASN A 120 9.59 9.43 -11.86
N LYS A 121 8.96 10.05 -10.85
CA LYS A 121 9.02 11.51 -10.62
C LYS A 121 10.42 12.08 -10.37
N HIS A 122 11.40 11.24 -10.07
CA HIS A 122 12.79 11.63 -9.82
C HIS A 122 13.66 11.64 -11.09
N LYS A 123 13.08 11.35 -12.26
CA LYS A 123 13.76 11.42 -13.57
C LYS A 123 13.11 12.49 -14.46
N PRO A 124 13.39 13.78 -14.24
CA PRO A 124 12.74 14.88 -14.96
C PRO A 124 13.10 14.91 -16.46
N ASP A 125 14.18 14.22 -16.84
CA ASP A 125 14.64 14.01 -18.22
C ASP A 125 13.69 13.14 -19.07
N ARG A 126 12.64 12.56 -18.46
CA ARG A 126 11.70 11.64 -19.14
C ARG A 126 10.26 12.11 -19.04
N PRO A 127 9.40 11.73 -20.00
CA PRO A 127 7.96 11.99 -19.93
C PRO A 127 7.37 11.51 -18.60
N GLN A 128 6.64 12.41 -17.93
CA GLN A 128 6.00 12.14 -16.64
C GLN A 128 4.51 11.90 -16.82
N TYR A 129 4.03 10.83 -16.19
CA TYR A 129 2.61 10.53 -16.14
C TYR A 129 2.28 9.66 -14.94
N GLY A 130 1.15 9.97 -14.32
CA GLY A 130 0.56 9.18 -13.25
C GLY A 130 -0.94 9.11 -13.45
N ALA A 131 -1.48 7.91 -13.32
CA ALA A 131 -2.89 7.67 -13.50
C ALA A 131 -3.44 6.81 -12.38
N SER A 132 -4.67 7.11 -11.99
CA SER A 132 -5.49 6.24 -11.15
C SER A 132 -6.93 6.27 -11.66
N ARG A 133 -7.59 5.11 -11.61
CA ARG A 133 -9.00 4.97 -11.96
C ARG A 133 -9.68 4.08 -10.93
N MET A 134 -10.73 4.62 -10.35
CA MET A 134 -11.60 3.94 -9.42
C MET A 134 -12.74 3.26 -10.19
N VAL A 135 -13.09 2.06 -9.77
CA VAL A 135 -14.20 1.26 -10.27
C VAL A 135 -15.02 0.82 -9.06
N THR A 136 -16.32 1.07 -9.09
CA THR A 136 -17.25 0.55 -8.09
C THR A 136 -17.52 -0.92 -8.33
N LEU A 137 -17.58 -1.69 -7.25
CA LEU A 137 -17.89 -3.11 -7.21
C LEU A 137 -19.29 -3.26 -6.60
N HIS A 138 -20.25 -3.65 -7.42
CA HIS A 138 -21.61 -3.91 -6.98
C HIS A 138 -22.10 -5.24 -7.59
N PRO A 139 -22.44 -6.26 -6.76
CA PRO A 139 -22.31 -6.29 -5.30
C PRO A 139 -20.84 -6.15 -4.82
N MET A 140 -20.65 -5.86 -3.53
CA MET A 140 -19.29 -5.83 -2.94
C MET A 140 -18.69 -7.23 -3.02
N THR A 141 -17.40 -7.33 -3.32
CA THR A 141 -16.80 -8.63 -3.65
C THR A 141 -15.42 -8.79 -3.05
N ASN A 142 -15.06 -10.04 -2.78
CA ASN A 142 -13.70 -10.48 -2.50
C ASN A 142 -13.20 -11.47 -3.58
N ASP A 143 -13.98 -11.71 -4.64
CA ASP A 143 -13.65 -12.65 -5.71
C ASP A 143 -12.52 -12.09 -6.59
N SER A 144 -11.42 -12.84 -6.68
CA SER A 144 -10.21 -12.40 -7.36
C SER A 144 -10.42 -12.16 -8.86
N LEU A 145 -11.31 -12.91 -9.53
CA LEU A 145 -11.58 -12.76 -10.96
C LEU A 145 -12.38 -11.48 -11.25
N GLU A 146 -13.34 -11.15 -10.38
CA GLU A 146 -14.05 -9.86 -10.45
C GLU A 146 -13.12 -8.67 -10.21
N LEU A 147 -12.21 -8.78 -9.25
CA LEU A 147 -11.21 -7.75 -8.99
C LEU A 147 -10.26 -7.58 -10.18
N ILE A 148 -9.84 -8.67 -10.83
CA ILE A 148 -9.03 -8.61 -12.06
C ILE A 148 -9.79 -7.90 -13.18
N ALA A 149 -11.06 -8.24 -13.40
CA ALA A 149 -11.89 -7.61 -14.41
C ALA A 149 -12.09 -6.11 -14.13
N ALA A 150 -12.31 -5.73 -12.87
CA ALA A 150 -12.40 -4.33 -12.46
C ALA A 150 -11.08 -3.58 -12.64
N ALA A 151 -9.95 -4.19 -12.29
CA ALA A 151 -8.63 -3.62 -12.50
C ALA A 151 -8.36 -3.37 -13.98
N ARG A 152 -8.75 -4.29 -14.87
CA ARG A 152 -8.65 -4.12 -16.33
C ARG A 152 -9.46 -2.92 -16.82
N ARG A 153 -10.74 -2.82 -16.42
CA ARG A 153 -11.59 -1.65 -16.77
C ARG A 153 -10.97 -0.32 -16.31
N GLY A 154 -10.36 -0.32 -15.11
CA GLY A 154 -9.65 0.84 -14.59
C GLY A 154 -8.40 1.16 -15.41
N ALA A 155 -7.58 0.15 -15.72
CA ALA A 155 -6.34 0.30 -16.47
C ALA A 155 -6.57 0.78 -17.90
N GLU A 156 -7.52 0.20 -18.63
CA GLU A 156 -7.87 0.60 -20.01
C GLU A 156 -8.22 2.09 -20.09
N LYS A 157 -8.95 2.62 -19.09
CA LYS A 157 -9.32 4.04 -19.02
C LYS A 157 -8.21 4.98 -18.54
N ALA A 158 -7.15 4.45 -17.95
CA ALA A 158 -6.02 5.22 -17.42
C ALA A 158 -4.76 5.14 -18.29
N TRP A 159 -4.67 4.12 -19.15
CA TRP A 159 -3.48 3.82 -19.92
C TRP A 159 -3.13 4.94 -20.91
N ARG A 160 -1.83 5.17 -21.06
CA ARG A 160 -1.26 6.00 -22.11
C ARG A 160 0.05 5.38 -22.58
N ASP A 161 0.19 5.27 -23.89
CA ASP A 161 1.44 4.87 -24.53
C ASP A 161 2.50 5.98 -24.42
N GLY A 162 3.76 5.61 -24.67
CA GLY A 162 4.89 6.55 -24.64
C GLY A 162 5.44 6.84 -23.23
N TYR A 163 4.95 6.16 -22.20
CA TYR A 163 5.42 6.32 -20.82
C TYR A 163 6.06 5.04 -20.27
N ALA A 164 7.11 5.22 -19.47
CA ALA A 164 7.81 4.14 -18.79
C ALA A 164 7.38 4.07 -17.32
N TYR A 165 6.37 3.25 -17.03
CA TYR A 165 5.78 3.12 -15.71
C TYR A 165 6.72 2.36 -14.77
N THR A 166 6.95 2.91 -13.58
CA THR A 166 7.91 2.36 -12.60
C THR A 166 7.25 1.79 -11.36
N LYS A 167 5.95 2.03 -11.20
CA LYS A 167 5.15 1.50 -10.11
C LYS A 167 3.71 1.34 -10.55
N ALA A 168 3.07 0.29 -10.04
CA ALA A 168 1.64 0.09 -10.15
C ALA A 168 1.08 -0.55 -8.89
N GLY A 169 -0.24 -0.54 -8.78
CA GLY A 169 -0.93 -1.19 -7.68
C GLY A 169 -2.43 -1.13 -7.79
N ILE A 170 -3.05 -1.85 -6.87
CA ILE A 170 -4.48 -1.82 -6.63
C ILE A 170 -4.72 -1.39 -5.19
N MET A 171 -5.70 -0.51 -5.01
CA MET A 171 -6.24 -0.13 -3.71
C MET A 171 -7.69 -0.56 -3.63
N LEU A 172 -8.10 -1.04 -2.48
CA LEU A 172 -9.46 -1.46 -2.16
C LEU A 172 -9.92 -0.62 -0.98
N ASP A 173 -11.07 0.01 -1.13
CA ASP A 173 -11.66 0.93 -0.16
C ASP A 173 -13.13 0.59 0.05
N ASP A 174 -13.76 1.20 1.07
CA ASP A 174 -15.10 0.83 1.53
C ASP A 174 -15.16 -0.67 1.84
N LEU A 175 -14.36 -1.09 2.82
CA LEU A 175 -14.31 -2.48 3.27
C LEU A 175 -15.39 -2.75 4.31
N LEU A 176 -16.07 -3.89 4.18
CA LEU A 176 -16.99 -4.40 5.19
C LEU A 176 -16.69 -5.88 5.49
N PRO A 177 -16.98 -6.36 6.71
CA PRO A 177 -17.14 -7.78 6.96
C PRO A 177 -18.09 -8.41 5.93
N GLU A 178 -17.77 -9.62 5.47
CA GLU A 178 -18.55 -10.31 4.44
C GLU A 178 -20.00 -10.58 4.87
N ASP A 179 -20.23 -10.84 6.15
CA ASP A 179 -21.54 -11.03 6.77
C ASP A 179 -22.33 -9.72 6.92
N GLU A 180 -21.66 -8.57 6.99
CA GLU A 180 -22.25 -7.23 6.98
C GLU A 180 -22.52 -6.71 5.55
N ARG A 181 -22.18 -7.49 4.50
CA ARG A 181 -22.35 -7.07 3.09
C ARG A 181 -23.82 -6.79 2.76
N PRO A 182 -24.16 -5.60 2.21
CA PRO A 182 -25.51 -5.34 1.72
C PRO A 182 -25.90 -6.33 0.62
N ARG A 183 -27.07 -6.96 0.78
CA ARG A 183 -27.61 -7.88 -0.22
C ARG A 183 -28.40 -7.16 -1.30
N THR A 184 -28.27 -7.60 -2.54
CA THR A 184 -29.05 -7.09 -3.68
C THR A 184 -30.33 -7.90 -3.87
N LEU A 185 -31.35 -7.30 -4.50
CA LEU A 185 -32.62 -7.99 -4.78
C LEU A 185 -32.42 -9.19 -5.72
N PHE A 186 -31.42 -9.10 -6.59
CA PHE A 186 -31.01 -10.13 -7.52
C PHE A 186 -29.55 -10.49 -7.20
N GLU A 187 -29.34 -11.61 -6.51
CA GLU A 187 -28.00 -12.17 -6.27
C GLU A 187 -27.86 -13.47 -7.05
N GLU A 188 -26.73 -13.60 -7.74
CA GLU A 188 -26.33 -14.87 -8.33
C GLU A 188 -25.81 -15.81 -7.24
N ASP A 189 -25.98 -17.12 -7.42
CA ASP A 189 -25.36 -18.12 -6.55
C ASP A 189 -23.82 -18.11 -6.72
N THR A 190 -23.11 -17.56 -5.73
CA THR A 190 -21.66 -17.48 -5.72
C THR A 190 -20.97 -18.72 -5.19
N ALA A 191 -21.69 -19.74 -4.69
CA ALA A 191 -21.08 -20.87 -3.97
C ALA A 191 -20.05 -21.65 -4.79
N LYS A 192 -20.20 -21.69 -6.13
CA LYS A 192 -19.18 -22.29 -7.01
C LYS A 192 -17.91 -21.43 -7.07
N ARG A 193 -18.05 -20.11 -7.13
CA ARG A 193 -16.94 -19.15 -7.16
C ARG A 193 -16.21 -19.12 -5.82
N ASP A 194 -16.94 -19.15 -4.72
CA ASP A 194 -16.37 -19.14 -3.37
C ASP A 194 -15.51 -20.40 -3.13
N ARG A 195 -16.00 -21.58 -3.54
CA ARG A 195 -15.22 -22.82 -3.52
C ARG A 195 -13.98 -22.75 -4.40
N LEU A 196 -14.08 -22.15 -5.59
CA LEU A 196 -12.94 -21.96 -6.48
C LEU A 196 -11.89 -21.04 -5.85
N MET A 197 -12.31 -19.90 -5.29
CA MET A 197 -11.41 -18.96 -4.63
C MET A 197 -10.71 -19.60 -3.44
N GLY A 198 -11.44 -20.33 -2.59
CA GLY A 198 -10.88 -21.07 -1.47
C GLY A 198 -9.87 -22.15 -1.92
N ALA A 199 -10.14 -22.87 -3.01
CA ALA A 199 -9.21 -23.85 -3.56
C ALA A 199 -7.92 -23.20 -4.09
N LEU A 200 -8.04 -22.07 -4.81
CA LEU A 200 -6.87 -21.32 -5.29
C LEU A 200 -6.00 -20.83 -4.12
N ASP A 201 -6.63 -20.30 -3.08
CA ASP A 201 -5.93 -19.83 -1.88
C ASP A 201 -5.24 -20.98 -1.15
N ALA A 202 -5.90 -22.12 -1.00
CA ALA A 202 -5.33 -23.31 -0.36
C ALA A 202 -4.09 -23.83 -1.11
N ILE A 203 -4.13 -23.87 -2.46
CA ILE A 203 -2.99 -24.25 -3.29
C ILE A 203 -1.82 -23.27 -3.07
N ASN A 204 -2.09 -21.97 -3.12
CA ASN A 204 -1.07 -20.94 -2.96
C ASN A 204 -0.51 -20.86 -1.52
N ALA A 205 -1.30 -21.20 -0.51
CA ALA A 205 -0.83 -21.30 0.87
C ALA A 205 0.11 -22.50 1.05
N ARG A 206 -0.25 -23.66 0.47
CA ARG A 206 0.50 -24.91 0.64
C ARG A 206 1.79 -24.96 -0.18
N PHE A 207 1.74 -24.52 -1.43
CA PHE A 207 2.84 -24.69 -2.40
C PHE A 207 3.59 -23.40 -2.69
N GLY A 208 3.34 -22.35 -1.90
CA GLY A 208 3.95 -21.05 -2.06
C GLY A 208 3.12 -20.08 -2.90
N THR A 209 3.29 -18.80 -2.59
CA THR A 209 2.54 -17.74 -3.26
C THR A 209 2.81 -17.78 -4.76
N TRP A 210 1.73 -17.66 -5.56
CA TRP A 210 1.73 -17.64 -7.02
C TRP A 210 2.01 -19.00 -7.70
N THR A 211 1.65 -20.10 -7.06
CA THR A 211 1.68 -21.45 -7.65
C THR A 211 0.49 -21.67 -8.57
N ALA A 212 -0.72 -21.30 -8.13
CA ALA A 212 -1.91 -21.23 -8.97
C ALA A 212 -2.21 -19.77 -9.32
N VAL A 213 -2.24 -19.46 -10.61
CA VAL A 213 -2.38 -18.11 -11.14
C VAL A 213 -3.40 -18.08 -12.28
N THR A 214 -3.98 -16.91 -12.54
CA THR A 214 -4.83 -16.72 -13.71
C THR A 214 -3.98 -16.59 -14.97
N ALA A 215 -4.53 -16.99 -16.12
CA ALA A 215 -3.85 -16.82 -17.40
C ALA A 215 -3.49 -15.35 -17.68
N SER A 216 -4.35 -14.41 -17.27
CA SER A 216 -4.13 -12.96 -17.39
C SER A 216 -2.92 -12.45 -16.60
N GLN A 217 -2.49 -13.16 -15.57
CA GLN A 217 -1.27 -12.84 -14.82
C GLN A 217 0.00 -13.17 -15.63
N GLY A 218 -0.07 -14.18 -16.48
CA GLY A 218 1.07 -14.78 -17.15
C GLY A 218 1.97 -15.60 -16.20
N PHE A 219 2.80 -16.46 -16.79
CA PHE A 219 3.73 -17.33 -16.05
C PHE A 219 5.12 -16.71 -15.88
N LYS A 220 5.50 -15.77 -16.76
CA LYS A 220 6.82 -15.10 -16.74
C LYS A 220 6.72 -13.77 -16.01
N ARG A 221 7.50 -13.61 -14.93
CA ARG A 221 7.52 -12.43 -14.05
C ARG A 221 8.67 -11.50 -14.40
N GLU A 222 8.67 -10.95 -15.62
CA GLU A 222 9.77 -10.11 -16.13
C GLU A 222 9.92 -8.77 -15.37
N TRP A 223 8.89 -8.35 -14.62
CA TRP A 223 8.85 -7.09 -13.86
C TRP A 223 9.14 -7.23 -12.36
N LYS A 224 9.88 -8.27 -11.95
CA LYS A 224 10.21 -8.52 -10.54
C LYS A 224 10.88 -7.29 -9.91
N MET A 225 10.46 -6.93 -8.70
CA MET A 225 11.07 -5.85 -7.93
C MET A 225 12.56 -6.14 -7.71
N ARG A 226 13.42 -5.13 -7.93
CA ARG A 226 14.84 -5.21 -7.57
C ARG A 226 15.00 -5.06 -6.06
N SER A 227 15.77 -5.95 -5.47
CA SER A 227 15.99 -6.01 -4.02
C SER A 227 17.47 -6.28 -3.69
N GLU A 228 18.35 -5.63 -4.44
CA GLU A 228 19.81 -5.79 -4.37
C GLU A 228 20.42 -5.08 -3.14
N MET A 229 19.72 -4.11 -2.55
CA MET A 229 20.14 -3.36 -1.36
C MET A 229 19.48 -3.88 -0.07
N ARG A 230 19.11 -5.17 0.00
CA ARG A 230 18.57 -5.75 1.24
C ARG A 230 19.69 -5.91 2.25
N SER A 231 19.42 -5.60 3.51
CA SER A 231 20.25 -6.09 4.61
C SER A 231 20.27 -7.63 4.59
N PRO A 232 21.35 -8.26 5.05
CA PRO A 232 21.39 -9.71 5.16
C PRO A 232 20.27 -10.21 6.06
N ALA A 233 19.85 -11.45 5.81
CA ALA A 233 18.70 -12.09 6.44
C ALA A 233 19.03 -12.63 7.83
N TRP A 234 19.54 -11.77 8.72
CA TRP A 234 20.07 -12.15 10.04
C TRP A 234 19.12 -12.98 10.92
N THR A 235 17.80 -12.76 10.79
CA THR A 235 16.79 -13.43 11.62
C THR A 235 16.18 -14.67 10.96
N THR A 236 16.43 -14.90 9.67
CA THR A 236 15.76 -15.96 8.90
C THR A 236 16.73 -16.88 8.16
N ASP A 237 18.01 -16.53 8.10
CA ASP A 237 19.07 -17.33 7.48
C ASP A 237 20.31 -17.29 8.37
N ILE A 238 20.61 -18.41 9.02
CA ILE A 238 21.74 -18.52 9.95
C ILE A 238 23.09 -18.29 9.26
N ALA A 239 23.19 -18.59 7.96
CA ALA A 239 24.43 -18.39 7.20
C ALA A 239 24.72 -16.90 6.95
N GLN A 240 23.74 -16.02 7.12
CA GLN A 240 23.88 -14.58 6.92
C GLN A 240 24.15 -13.82 8.23
N VAL A 241 24.19 -14.51 9.37
CA VAL A 241 24.48 -13.90 10.68
C VAL A 241 25.98 -13.50 10.73
N PRO A 242 26.32 -12.31 11.24
CA PRO A 242 27.72 -11.89 11.40
C PRO A 242 28.50 -12.88 12.27
N THR A 243 29.62 -13.39 11.77
CA THR A 243 30.53 -14.25 12.54
C THR A 243 31.61 -13.41 13.19
N VAL A 244 31.70 -13.48 14.52
CA VAL A 244 32.82 -12.91 15.27
C VAL A 244 33.94 -13.94 15.28
N ARG A 245 35.13 -13.57 14.79
CA ARG A 245 36.34 -14.38 14.94
C ARG A 245 37.09 -13.87 16.17
N ALA A 246 37.45 -14.81 17.06
CA ALA A 246 38.33 -14.56 18.19
C ALA A 246 39.79 -14.47 17.74
#